data_AF-A0A6A5XXV5-F1
#
_entry.id   AF-A0A6A5XXV5-F1
#
_cell.length_a   1.000
_cell.length_b   1.000
_cell.length_c   1.000
_cell.angle_alpha   90.00
_cell.angle_beta   90.00
_cell.angle_gamma   90.00
#
_symmetry.space_group_name_H-M   'P 1'
#
loop_
_entity.id
_entity.type
_entity.pdbx_description
1 polymer ?
#
loop_
_entity_poly.entity_id
_entity_poly.type
_entity_poly.pdbx_seq_one_letter_code
_entity_poly.pdbx_strand_id
1 'polypeptide(L)'
;MPIQLRPCSHDDMPAIAAIMKHYVLNTVITLAFDPPSIEELEKKWKKTIEAGYPYVIAFEDVDGVQQVVGFGCANGYRGDRRGYRHTAELSLFCHHEYTGRGIGPVLLNKLIQILKAPMHFPDFVPAPRGEDDRTRMLIACMSHDDSSWGAGFGLRDFYVKHGFEEVAHLKKVGRKFDRW
;
A
#
# COMPACT_ATOMS: atom_id res chain seq x y z
N MET A 1 -8.43 8.20 18.80
CA MET A 1 -7.97 6.97 19.48
C MET A 1 -6.70 6.47 18.79
N PRO A 2 -5.84 5.62 19.38
CA PRO A 2 -4.62 5.20 18.69
C PRO A 2 -4.95 4.35 17.45
N ILE A 3 -4.22 4.57 16.36
CA ILE A 3 -4.32 3.74 15.15
C ILE A 3 -3.81 2.33 15.49
N GLN A 4 -4.64 1.32 15.23
CA GLN A 4 -4.30 -0.09 15.39
C GLN A 4 -4.14 -0.77 14.04
N LEU A 5 -3.41 -1.88 14.02
CA LEU A 5 -3.13 -2.65 12.80
C LEU A 5 -3.55 -4.11 12.96
N ARG A 6 -4.16 -4.67 11.92
CA ARG A 6 -4.48 -6.10 11.83
C ARG A 6 -4.30 -6.63 10.41
N PRO A 7 -4.26 -7.96 10.22
CA PRO A 7 -4.35 -8.55 8.90
C PRO A 7 -5.66 -8.15 8.21
N CYS A 8 -5.60 -8.03 6.89
CA CYS A 8 -6.78 -7.86 6.05
C CYS A 8 -7.62 -9.15 6.02
N SER A 9 -8.93 -9.01 6.01
CA SER A 9 -9.91 -10.08 5.84
C SER A 9 -10.89 -9.76 4.69
N HIS A 10 -11.76 -10.71 4.37
CA HIS A 10 -12.81 -10.52 3.37
C HIS A 10 -13.74 -9.34 3.73
N ASP A 11 -14.03 -9.14 5.02
CA ASP A 11 -14.95 -8.12 5.50
C ASP A 11 -14.43 -6.69 5.31
N ASP A 12 -13.14 -6.53 5.01
CA ASP A 12 -12.53 -5.22 4.74
C ASP A 12 -12.74 -4.73 3.31
N MET A 13 -13.11 -5.61 2.38
CA MET A 13 -13.20 -5.26 0.95
C MET A 13 -14.12 -4.07 0.66
N PRO A 14 -15.31 -3.92 1.29
CA PRO A 14 -16.14 -2.73 1.11
C PRO A 14 -15.43 -1.43 1.50
N ALA A 15 -14.68 -1.43 2.61
CA ALA A 15 -13.96 -0.25 3.08
C ALA A 15 -12.75 0.07 2.18
N ILE A 16 -11.99 -0.93 1.76
CA ILE A 16 -10.90 -0.78 0.79
C ILE A 16 -11.45 -0.24 -0.53
N ALA A 17 -12.60 -0.75 -1.00
CA ALA A 17 -13.25 -0.28 -2.22
C ALA A 17 -13.66 1.19 -2.12
N ALA A 18 -14.20 1.63 -0.97
CA ALA A 18 -14.54 3.03 -0.75
C ALA A 18 -13.30 3.94 -0.78
N ILE A 19 -12.21 3.54 -0.11
CA ILE A 19 -10.93 4.26 -0.13
C ILE A 19 -10.39 4.34 -1.57
N MET A 20 -10.32 3.20 -2.27
CA MET A 20 -9.81 3.14 -3.64
C MET A 20 -10.65 3.97 -4.60
N LYS A 21 -11.98 3.91 -4.49
CA LYS A 21 -12.90 4.72 -5.31
C LYS A 21 -12.60 6.20 -5.17
N HIS A 22 -12.36 6.69 -3.96
CA HIS A 22 -11.98 8.10 -3.76
C HIS A 22 -10.69 8.44 -4.52
N TYR A 23 -9.63 7.67 -4.35
CA TYR A 23 -8.35 7.95 -5.01
C TYR A 23 -8.42 7.80 -6.53
N VAL A 24 -9.19 6.84 -7.04
CA VAL A 24 -9.40 6.65 -8.48
C VAL A 24 -10.15 7.84 -9.08
N LEU A 25 -11.22 8.31 -8.46
CA LEU A 25 -12.07 9.32 -9.08
C LEU A 25 -11.59 10.76 -8.87
N ASN A 26 -10.78 11.02 -7.83
CA ASN A 26 -10.46 12.38 -7.42
C ASN A 26 -8.96 12.71 -7.44
N THR A 27 -8.07 11.74 -7.68
CA THR A 27 -6.61 11.95 -7.56
C THR A 27 -5.82 11.24 -8.65
N VAL A 28 -4.55 11.61 -8.79
CA VAL A 28 -3.57 10.92 -9.67
C VAL A 28 -2.72 9.88 -8.92
N ILE A 29 -2.94 9.70 -7.61
CA ILE A 29 -2.21 8.76 -6.75
C ILE A 29 -2.26 7.33 -7.31
N THR A 30 -3.38 6.98 -7.91
CA THR A 30 -3.49 5.81 -8.79
C THR A 30 -3.86 6.26 -10.20
N LEU A 31 -3.21 5.66 -11.19
CA LEU A 31 -3.52 5.90 -12.61
C LEU A 31 -4.65 5.01 -13.15
N ALA A 32 -5.33 4.25 -12.27
CA ALA A 32 -6.59 3.60 -12.64
C ALA A 32 -7.67 4.64 -12.96
N PHE A 33 -8.51 4.34 -13.95
CA PHE A 33 -9.66 5.16 -14.34
C PHE A 33 -10.95 4.64 -13.71
N ASP A 34 -11.11 3.32 -13.63
CA ASP A 34 -12.29 2.68 -13.09
C ASP A 34 -12.02 2.17 -11.66
N PRO A 35 -12.87 2.51 -10.67
CA PRO A 35 -12.77 1.94 -9.34
C PRO A 35 -12.89 0.41 -9.39
N PRO A 36 -12.01 -0.32 -8.70
CA PRO A 36 -12.06 -1.78 -8.75
C PRO A 36 -13.32 -2.30 -8.05
N SER A 37 -13.84 -3.43 -8.54
CA SER A 37 -14.94 -4.13 -7.86
C SER A 37 -14.46 -4.79 -6.56
N ILE A 38 -15.39 -5.18 -5.70
CA ILE A 38 -15.08 -5.92 -4.46
C ILE A 38 -14.42 -7.27 -4.81
N GLU A 39 -14.93 -7.96 -5.83
CA GLU A 39 -14.40 -9.25 -6.29
C GLU A 39 -12.96 -9.12 -6.83
N GLU A 40 -12.67 -8.02 -7.55
CA GLU A 40 -11.32 -7.75 -8.03
C GLU A 40 -10.34 -7.47 -6.89
N LEU A 41 -10.77 -6.71 -5.88
CA LEU A 41 -9.97 -6.44 -4.68
C LEU A 41 -9.74 -7.71 -3.87
N GLU A 42 -10.76 -8.55 -3.70
CA GLU A 42 -10.63 -9.81 -3.00
C GLU A 42 -9.65 -10.75 -3.72
N LYS A 43 -9.75 -10.86 -5.05
CA LYS A 43 -8.80 -11.64 -5.86
C LYS A 43 -7.37 -11.11 -5.73
N LYS A 44 -7.19 -9.78 -5.73
CA LYS A 44 -5.87 -9.16 -5.53
C LYS A 44 -5.32 -9.48 -4.15
N TRP A 45 -6.13 -9.30 -3.09
CA TRP A 45 -5.76 -9.62 -1.73
C TRP A 45 -5.34 -11.08 -1.56
N LYS A 46 -6.15 -12.04 -2.05
CA LYS A 46 -5.82 -13.47 -2.04
C LYS A 46 -4.50 -13.77 -2.74
N LYS A 47 -4.30 -13.23 -3.94
CA LYS A 47 -3.04 -13.39 -4.68
C LYS A 47 -1.84 -12.82 -3.91
N THR A 48 -2.00 -11.70 -3.22
CA THR A 48 -0.94 -11.10 -2.39
C THR A 48 -0.53 -12.03 -1.25
N ILE A 49 -1.50 -12.54 -0.48
CA ILE A 49 -1.22 -13.41 0.66
C ILE A 49 -0.70 -14.79 0.23
N GLU A 50 -1.22 -15.36 -0.85
CA GLU A 50 -0.75 -16.62 -1.44
C GLU A 50 0.70 -16.52 -1.95
N ALA A 51 1.11 -15.33 -2.40
CA ALA A 51 2.49 -15.05 -2.79
C ALA A 51 3.41 -14.77 -1.58
N GLY A 52 2.92 -14.89 -0.34
CA GLY A 52 3.69 -14.69 0.88
C GLY A 52 4.00 -13.22 1.20
N TYR A 53 3.14 -12.29 0.77
CA TYR A 53 3.26 -10.88 1.08
C TYR A 53 2.16 -10.39 2.03
N PRO A 54 2.43 -9.37 2.87
CA PRO A 54 1.45 -8.83 3.79
C PRO A 54 0.40 -7.94 3.11
N TYR A 55 -0.82 -7.99 3.65
CA TYR A 55 -1.89 -7.03 3.42
C TYR A 55 -2.45 -6.60 4.78
N VAL A 56 -2.24 -5.33 5.13
CA VAL A 56 -2.44 -4.78 6.47
C VAL A 56 -3.55 -3.74 6.45
N ILE A 57 -4.43 -3.80 7.44
CA ILE A 57 -5.47 -2.81 7.70
C ILE A 57 -5.04 -1.93 8.85
N ALA A 58 -5.21 -0.62 8.69
CA ALA A 58 -5.20 0.34 9.78
C ALA A 58 -6.64 0.69 10.15
N PHE A 59 -6.95 0.59 11.44
CA PHE A 59 -8.29 0.88 11.96
C PHE A 59 -8.22 1.71 13.25
N GLU A 60 -9.30 2.44 13.51
CA GLU A 60 -9.60 3.01 14.82
C GLU A 60 -10.76 2.22 15.44
N ASP A 61 -10.70 1.97 16.74
CA ASP A 61 -11.86 1.46 17.49
C ASP A 61 -12.71 2.68 17.88
N VAL A 62 -13.96 2.72 17.43
CA VAL A 62 -14.93 3.78 17.75
C VAL A 62 -16.16 3.09 18.31
N ASP A 63 -16.37 3.25 19.62
CA ASP A 63 -17.49 2.66 20.36
C ASP A 63 -17.64 1.13 20.15
N GLY A 64 -16.50 0.41 20.08
CA GLY A 64 -16.44 -1.04 19.85
C GLY A 64 -16.53 -1.45 18.38
N VAL A 65 -16.63 -0.49 17.46
CA VAL A 65 -16.65 -0.72 16.01
C VAL A 65 -15.27 -0.42 15.43
N GLN A 66 -14.68 -1.39 14.74
CA GLN A 66 -13.41 -1.22 14.04
C GLN A 66 -13.62 -0.48 12.72
N GLN A 67 -13.39 0.83 12.72
CA GLN A 67 -13.45 1.66 11.53
C GLN A 67 -12.13 1.60 10.77
N VAL A 68 -12.16 1.09 9.54
CA VAL A 68 -10.99 1.09 8.65
C VAL A 68 -10.65 2.52 8.23
N VAL A 69 -9.43 2.94 8.54
CA VAL A 69 -8.91 4.30 8.23
C VAL A 69 -7.73 4.27 7.27
N GLY A 70 -7.27 3.10 6.87
CA GLY A 70 -6.25 2.94 5.84
C GLY A 70 -5.90 1.47 5.61
N PHE A 71 -5.14 1.21 4.56
CA PHE A 71 -4.58 -0.11 4.30
C PHE A 71 -3.23 0.01 3.59
N GLY A 72 -2.44 -1.04 3.69
CA GLY A 72 -1.16 -1.13 3.03
C GLY A 72 -0.83 -2.55 2.66
N CYS A 73 -0.18 -2.75 1.52
CA CYS A 73 0.25 -4.07 1.08
C CYS A 73 1.61 -4.01 0.38
N ALA A 74 2.21 -5.19 0.22
CA ALA A 74 3.36 -5.39 -0.64
C ALA A 74 3.01 -6.41 -1.72
N ASN A 75 3.61 -6.28 -2.90
CA ASN A 75 3.48 -7.26 -3.96
C ASN A 75 4.82 -7.45 -4.67
N GLY A 76 5.01 -8.59 -5.36
CA GLY A 76 6.21 -8.80 -6.16
C GLY A 76 6.31 -7.78 -7.30
N TYR A 77 7.44 -7.07 -7.37
CA TYR A 77 7.72 -6.14 -8.46
C TYR A 77 7.97 -6.94 -9.75
N ARG A 78 7.16 -6.73 -10.79
CA ARG A 78 7.28 -7.47 -12.07
C ARG A 78 7.38 -8.99 -11.86
N GLY A 79 6.45 -9.53 -11.07
CA GLY A 79 6.48 -10.91 -10.57
C GLY A 79 6.41 -12.02 -11.63
N ASP A 80 6.06 -11.70 -12.87
CA ASP A 80 6.16 -12.59 -14.04
C ASP A 80 7.61 -12.95 -14.39
N ARG A 81 8.59 -12.16 -13.90
CA ARG A 81 10.01 -12.33 -14.18
C ARG A 81 10.76 -12.68 -12.90
N ARG A 82 11.15 -13.95 -12.75
CA ARG A 82 11.85 -14.48 -11.56
C ARG A 82 13.13 -13.72 -11.17
N GLY A 83 13.76 -12.99 -12.11
CA GLY A 83 14.89 -12.09 -11.81
C GLY A 83 14.56 -11.00 -10.79
N TYR A 84 13.30 -10.57 -10.68
CA TYR A 84 12.84 -9.58 -9.70
C TYR A 84 12.30 -10.18 -8.40
N ARG A 85 12.44 -11.50 -8.17
CA ARG A 85 11.85 -12.20 -7.00
C ARG A 85 12.22 -11.60 -5.64
N HIS A 86 13.34 -10.90 -5.54
CA HIS A 86 13.80 -10.27 -4.30
C HIS A 86 13.30 -8.83 -4.11
N THR A 87 12.51 -8.31 -5.04
CA THR A 87 12.01 -6.93 -5.02
C THR A 87 10.51 -6.93 -4.81
N ALA A 88 10.05 -6.21 -3.79
CA ALA A 88 8.64 -5.96 -3.57
C ALA A 88 8.30 -4.48 -3.80
N GLU A 89 7.10 -4.23 -4.29
CA GLU A 89 6.54 -2.89 -4.44
C GLU A 89 5.47 -2.66 -3.36
N LEU A 90 5.52 -1.50 -2.71
CA LEU A 90 4.58 -1.11 -1.66
C LEU A 90 3.41 -0.31 -2.24
N SER A 91 2.24 -0.46 -1.62
CA SER A 91 1.08 0.39 -1.84
C SER A 91 0.49 0.77 -0.48
N LEU A 92 0.23 2.06 -0.27
CA LEU A 92 -0.26 2.62 0.99
C LEU A 92 -1.38 3.61 0.70
N PHE A 93 -2.52 3.43 1.37
CA PHE A 93 -3.66 4.33 1.23
C PHE A 93 -4.26 4.65 2.59
N CYS A 94 -4.53 5.93 2.83
CA CYS A 94 -5.27 6.41 4.00
C CYS A 94 -6.68 6.78 3.56
N HIS A 95 -7.69 6.60 4.42
CA HIS A 95 -9.00 7.18 4.18
C HIS A 95 -8.85 8.70 4.05
N HIS A 96 -9.49 9.32 3.05
CA HIS A 96 -9.23 10.71 2.68
C HIS A 96 -9.52 11.71 3.82
N GLU A 97 -10.50 11.39 4.68
CA GLU A 97 -10.86 12.18 5.87
C GLU A 97 -9.95 11.94 7.09
N TYR A 98 -9.04 10.98 7.01
CA TYR A 98 -8.13 10.59 8.09
C TYR A 98 -6.65 10.88 7.76
N THR A 99 -6.39 11.66 6.70
CA THR A 99 -5.04 12.09 6.34
C THR A 99 -4.42 12.97 7.43
N GLY A 100 -3.09 13.01 7.51
CA GLY A 100 -2.37 13.79 8.53
C GLY A 100 -2.39 13.20 9.95
N ARG A 101 -3.02 12.04 10.18
CA ARG A 101 -3.15 11.40 11.50
C ARG A 101 -2.08 10.33 11.81
N GLY A 102 -0.99 10.29 11.06
CA GLY A 102 0.10 9.33 11.29
C GLY A 102 -0.15 7.90 10.78
N ILE A 103 -1.21 7.65 10.01
CA ILE A 103 -1.55 6.33 9.46
C ILE A 103 -0.47 5.79 8.51
N GLY A 104 0.02 6.63 7.60
CA GLY A 104 1.07 6.26 6.63
C GLY A 104 2.35 5.69 7.28
N PRO A 105 2.98 6.41 8.24
CA PRO A 105 4.12 5.89 8.99
C PRO A 105 3.85 4.55 9.68
N VAL A 106 2.68 4.41 10.31
CA VAL A 106 2.31 3.21 11.07
C VAL A 106 2.19 1.99 10.13
N LEU A 107 1.51 2.15 8.98
CA LEU A 107 1.43 1.11 7.96
C LEU A 107 2.80 0.76 7.35
N LEU A 108 3.58 1.77 6.94
CA LEU A 108 4.89 1.56 6.32
C LEU A 108 5.82 0.78 7.25
N ASN A 109 5.91 1.19 8.52
CA ASN A 109 6.76 0.54 9.50
C ASN A 109 6.35 -0.92 9.72
N LYS A 110 5.05 -1.21 9.82
CA LYS A 110 4.56 -2.59 9.99
C LYS A 110 4.85 -3.45 8.77
N LEU A 111 4.64 -2.94 7.55
CA LEU A 111 4.98 -3.67 6.33
C LEU A 111 6.47 -4.01 6.28
N ILE A 112 7.36 -3.04 6.59
CA ILE A 112 8.80 -3.27 6.62
C ILE A 112 9.18 -4.33 7.67
N GLN A 113 8.58 -4.27 8.87
CA GLN A 113 8.83 -5.27 9.92
C GLN A 113 8.44 -6.67 9.45
N ILE A 114 7.24 -6.81 8.85
CA ILE A 114 6.76 -8.09 8.34
C ILE A 114 7.68 -8.60 7.23
N LEU A 115 8.04 -7.75 6.26
CA LEU A 115 8.88 -8.15 5.13
C LEU A 115 10.30 -8.53 5.53
N LYS A 116 10.84 -7.96 6.61
CA LYS A 116 12.17 -8.30 7.15
C LYS A 116 12.19 -9.64 7.89
N ALA A 117 11.13 -9.94 8.63
CA ALA A 117 11.05 -11.11 9.50
C ALA A 117 9.65 -11.73 9.48
N PRO A 118 9.19 -12.26 8.33
CA PRO A 118 7.79 -12.67 8.16
C PRO A 118 7.40 -13.83 9.08
N MET A 119 8.36 -14.68 9.47
CA MET A 119 8.18 -15.75 10.46
C MET A 119 7.71 -15.24 11.84
N HIS A 120 7.96 -13.98 12.19
CA HIS A 120 7.50 -13.39 13.45
C HIS A 120 6.08 -12.82 13.36
N PHE A 121 5.44 -12.88 12.18
CA PHE A 121 4.12 -12.31 11.93
C PHE A 121 3.19 -13.32 11.21
N PRO A 122 2.96 -14.51 11.78
CA PRO A 122 2.18 -15.57 11.14
C PRO A 122 0.75 -15.15 10.81
N ASP A 123 0.14 -14.26 11.59
CA ASP A 123 -1.21 -13.74 11.33
C ASP A 123 -1.26 -12.86 10.07
N PHE A 124 -0.15 -12.20 9.72
CA PHE A 124 -0.08 -11.29 8.57
C PHE A 124 0.41 -11.97 7.30
N VAL A 125 1.24 -13.01 7.44
CA VAL A 125 1.79 -13.81 6.34
C VAL A 125 1.80 -15.28 6.77
N PRO A 126 0.70 -16.02 6.56
CA PRO A 126 0.57 -17.41 7.02
C PRO A 126 1.56 -18.37 6.32
N ALA A 127 1.89 -18.07 5.07
CA ALA A 127 2.83 -18.84 4.25
C ALA A 127 3.97 -17.93 3.76
N PRO A 128 5.01 -17.71 4.58
CA PRO A 128 6.11 -16.82 4.23
C PRO A 128 6.95 -17.38 3.08
N ARG A 129 7.52 -16.47 2.29
CA ARG A 129 8.41 -16.80 1.18
C ARG A 129 9.69 -17.48 1.69
N GLY A 130 10.18 -18.47 0.95
CA GLY A 130 11.42 -19.18 1.29
C GLY A 130 12.68 -18.32 1.15
N GLU A 131 13.83 -18.85 1.60
CA GLU A 131 15.09 -18.10 1.62
C GLU A 131 15.57 -17.64 0.23
N ASP A 132 15.39 -18.46 -0.83
CA ASP A 132 15.72 -18.08 -2.24
C ASP A 132 14.77 -16.99 -2.79
N ASP A 133 13.65 -16.76 -2.13
CA ASP A 133 12.63 -15.80 -2.54
C ASP A 133 12.50 -14.62 -1.58
N ARG A 134 13.36 -14.52 -0.56
CA ARG A 134 13.23 -13.48 0.44
C ARG A 134 13.30 -12.08 -0.17
N THR A 135 12.49 -11.18 0.38
CA THR A 135 12.51 -9.76 0.01
C THR A 135 13.83 -9.13 0.46
N ARG A 136 14.51 -8.48 -0.47
CA ARG A 136 15.75 -7.72 -0.24
C ARG A 136 15.56 -6.24 -0.52
N MET A 137 14.74 -5.92 -1.51
CA MET A 137 14.52 -4.55 -1.98
C MET A 137 13.04 -4.18 -1.88
N LEU A 138 12.79 -2.93 -1.49
CA LEU A 138 11.47 -2.31 -1.52
C LEU A 138 11.48 -1.14 -2.47
N ILE A 139 10.45 -1.07 -3.31
CA ILE A 139 10.19 0.05 -4.20
C ILE A 139 8.84 0.65 -3.80
N ALA A 140 8.76 1.97 -3.82
CA ALA A 140 7.50 2.69 -3.80
C ALA A 140 7.42 3.54 -5.06
N CYS A 141 6.40 3.29 -5.88
CA CYS A 141 6.09 4.13 -7.03
C CYS A 141 5.01 5.12 -6.62
N MET A 142 5.21 6.40 -6.92
CA MET A 142 4.25 7.45 -6.63
C MET A 142 4.05 8.35 -7.85
N SER A 143 2.83 8.84 -8.01
CA SER A 143 2.56 9.93 -8.95
C SER A 143 3.08 11.25 -8.39
N HIS A 144 3.60 12.10 -9.27
CA HIS A 144 3.88 13.50 -8.95
C HIS A 144 2.67 14.36 -9.32
N ASP A 145 2.23 15.23 -8.41
CA ASP A 145 1.17 16.20 -8.64
C ASP A 145 1.54 17.53 -7.98
N ASP A 146 1.94 18.51 -8.78
CA ASP A 146 2.45 19.80 -8.32
C ASP A 146 1.44 20.58 -7.46
N SER A 147 0.14 20.29 -7.57
CA SER A 147 -0.90 20.91 -6.74
C SER A 147 -1.09 20.23 -5.37
N SER A 148 -0.44 19.08 -5.15
CA SER A 148 -0.54 18.31 -3.92
C SER A 148 0.51 18.72 -2.87
N TRP A 149 0.43 18.10 -1.68
CA TRP A 149 1.30 18.38 -0.54
C TRP A 149 2.80 18.41 -0.93
N GLY A 150 3.49 19.48 -0.51
CA GLY A 150 4.91 19.67 -0.77
C GLY A 150 5.20 19.91 -2.25
N ALA A 151 4.29 20.55 -2.99
CA ALA A 151 4.38 20.74 -4.44
C ALA A 151 4.63 19.42 -5.19
N GLY A 152 3.93 18.36 -4.78
CA GLY A 152 4.08 17.02 -5.33
C GLY A 152 5.23 16.17 -4.79
N PHE A 153 6.09 16.73 -3.92
CA PHE A 153 7.22 16.01 -3.31
C PHE A 153 6.96 15.54 -1.87
N GLY A 154 5.82 15.86 -1.26
CA GLY A 154 5.56 15.48 0.13
C GLY A 154 5.65 13.97 0.36
N LEU A 155 5.09 13.15 -0.55
CA LEU A 155 5.19 11.69 -0.43
C LEU A 155 6.63 11.18 -0.66
N ARG A 156 7.41 11.86 -1.51
CA ARG A 156 8.85 11.58 -1.69
C ARG A 156 9.60 11.83 -0.39
N ASP A 157 9.39 13.00 0.22
CA ASP A 157 10.01 13.36 1.50
C ASP A 157 9.60 12.41 2.63
N PHE A 158 8.34 11.97 2.64
CA PHE A 158 7.84 10.93 3.54
C PHE A 158 8.65 9.63 3.42
N TYR A 159 8.85 9.11 2.20
CA TYR A 159 9.63 7.89 2.00
C TYR A 159 11.10 8.09 2.37
N VAL A 160 11.72 9.22 1.97
CA VAL A 160 13.11 9.54 2.31
C VAL A 160 13.32 9.57 3.83
N LYS A 161 12.39 10.18 4.58
CA LYS A 161 12.42 10.19 6.05
C LYS A 161 12.37 8.78 6.67
N HIS A 162 11.82 7.79 5.97
CA HIS A 162 11.75 6.39 6.40
C HIS A 162 12.84 5.51 5.77
N GLY A 163 13.92 6.13 5.25
CA GLY A 163 15.11 5.42 4.79
C GLY A 163 15.05 4.94 3.35
N PHE A 164 14.10 5.43 2.54
CA PHE A 164 14.12 5.23 1.09
C PHE A 164 15.04 6.26 0.42
N GLU A 165 15.46 5.95 -0.80
CA GLU A 165 16.20 6.86 -1.67
C GLU A 165 15.39 7.10 -2.95
N GLU A 166 15.35 8.35 -3.41
CA GLU A 166 14.77 8.68 -4.71
C GLU A 166 15.75 8.27 -5.82
N VAL A 167 15.39 7.22 -6.57
CA VAL A 167 16.28 6.67 -7.62
C VAL A 167 15.91 7.09 -9.04
N ALA A 168 14.67 7.55 -9.27
CA ALA A 168 14.22 7.98 -10.60
C ALA A 168 12.99 8.89 -10.51
N HIS A 169 12.89 9.83 -11.46
CA HIS A 169 11.69 10.61 -11.73
C HIS A 169 11.36 10.52 -13.23
N LEU A 170 10.34 9.72 -13.54
CA LEU A 170 9.86 9.53 -14.91
C LEU A 170 8.81 10.61 -15.25
N LYS A 171 9.15 11.53 -16.15
CA LYS A 171 8.26 12.65 -16.51
C LYS A 171 7.25 12.25 -17.60
N LYS A 172 5.99 12.65 -17.43
CA LYS A 172 4.91 12.50 -18.43
C LYS A 172 4.67 11.06 -18.89
N VAL A 173 4.80 10.09 -17.98
CA VAL A 173 4.58 8.65 -18.27
C VAL A 173 3.15 8.19 -18.06
N GLY A 174 2.33 8.97 -17.34
CA GLY A 174 0.91 8.74 -17.15
C GLY A 174 0.11 9.93 -17.65
N ARG A 175 -1.18 9.73 -17.94
CA ARG A 175 -2.11 10.85 -18.21
C ARG A 175 -3.44 10.55 -17.55
N LYS A 176 -3.97 11.49 -16.77
CA LYS A 176 -5.27 11.38 -16.09
C LYS A 176 -5.82 12.77 -15.78
N PHE A 177 -7.13 12.97 -15.87
CA PHE A 177 -7.78 14.30 -15.74
C PHE A 177 -7.18 15.36 -16.67
N ASP A 178 -6.94 14.97 -17.93
CA ASP A 178 -6.39 15.84 -18.98
C ASP A 178 -5.03 16.49 -18.69
N ARG A 179 -4.26 15.91 -17.76
CA ARG A 179 -2.88 16.27 -17.45
C ARG A 179 -1.95 15.06 -17.48
N TRP A 180 -0.67 15.31 -17.76
CA TRP A 180 0.42 14.34 -17.88
C TRP A 180 1.24 14.22 -16.60
#